data_AF-A0A656G8Z2-F1
#
_entry.id   AF-A0A656G8Z2-F1
#
_cell.length_a   1.000
_cell.length_b   1.000
_cell.length_c   1.000
_cell.angle_alpha   90.00
_cell.angle_beta   90.00
_cell.angle_gamma   90.00
#
_symmetry.space_group_name_H-M   'P 1'
#
loop_
_entity.id
_entity.type
_entity.pdbx_description
1 polymer ?
#
loop_
_entity_poly.entity_id
_entity_poly.type
_entity_poly.pdbx_seq_one_letter_code
_entity_poly.pdbx_strand_id
1 'polypeptide(L)'
;FLTLALATSKGETIDSLLRQARTELDEFEADGGLDTITNQVKDGELVTRLPGRQIDSQRLENVLKCKAQGMTQKMTAESLGISKQTVNKLWTRGKE
;
A
#
# COMPACT_ATOMS: atom_id res chain seq x y z
N PHE A 1 16.93 -21.58 -14.00
CA PHE A 1 15.80 -22.42 -14.46
C PHE A 1 14.71 -21.63 -15.18
N LEU A 2 14.23 -20.48 -14.66
CA LEU A 2 13.23 -19.63 -15.34
C LEU A 2 13.63 -19.20 -16.76
N THR A 3 14.86 -18.71 -16.96
CA THR A 3 15.36 -18.30 -18.28
C THR A 3 15.38 -19.43 -19.30
N LEU A 4 15.74 -20.65 -18.86
CA LEU A 4 15.74 -21.82 -19.74
C LEU A 4 14.31 -22.22 -20.12
N ALA A 5 13.38 -22.24 -19.15
CA ALA A 5 11.98 -22.58 -19.39
C ALA A 5 11.26 -21.58 -20.30
N LEU A 6 11.58 -20.29 -20.17
CA LEU A 6 11.03 -19.22 -21.01
C LEU A 6 11.62 -19.21 -22.42
N ALA A 7 12.90 -19.56 -22.59
CA ALA A 7 13.51 -19.73 -23.90
C ALA A 7 12.83 -20.87 -24.69
N THR A 8 12.53 -22.00 -24.02
CA THR A 8 11.84 -23.12 -24.67
C THR A 8 10.39 -22.82 -25.02
N SER A 9 9.72 -21.89 -24.32
CA SER A 9 8.32 -21.54 -24.57
C SER A 9 8.13 -20.44 -25.62
N LYS A 10 9.11 -19.53 -25.77
CA LYS A 10 9.04 -18.41 -26.71
C LYS A 10 9.84 -18.60 -28.01
N GLY A 11 10.65 -19.65 -28.11
CA GLY A 11 11.52 -19.87 -29.27
C GLY A 11 12.63 -18.82 -29.42
N GLU A 12 12.86 -18.03 -28.36
CA GLU A 12 13.89 -17.01 -28.28
C GLU A 12 15.21 -17.60 -27.78
N THR A 13 16.33 -17.04 -28.21
CA THR A 13 17.64 -17.46 -27.72
C THR A 13 17.81 -17.05 -26.26
N ILE A 14 18.54 -17.86 -25.50
CA ILE A 14 18.83 -17.60 -24.09
C ILE A 14 19.50 -16.23 -23.90
N ASP A 15 20.38 -15.83 -24.83
CA ASP A 15 21.07 -14.54 -24.82
C ASP A 15 20.09 -13.36 -24.96
N SER A 16 19.13 -13.45 -25.90
CA SER A 16 18.10 -12.42 -26.09
C SER A 16 17.28 -12.22 -24.82
N LEU A 17 16.85 -13.32 -24.19
CA LEU A 17 16.05 -13.27 -22.98
C LEU A 17 16.83 -12.72 -21.78
N LEU A 18 18.12 -13.04 -21.65
CA LEU A 18 18.97 -12.48 -20.60
C LEU A 18 19.18 -10.98 -20.78
N ARG A 19 19.37 -10.51 -22.03
CA ARG A 19 19.47 -9.08 -22.32
C ARG A 19 18.18 -8.36 -21.98
N GLN A 20 17.04 -8.89 -22.38
CA GLN A 20 15.75 -8.29 -22.06
C GLN A 20 15.52 -8.24 -20.54
N ALA A 21 15.74 -9.34 -19.83
CA ALA A 21 15.60 -9.37 -18.38
C ALA A 21 16.56 -8.38 -17.70
N ARG A 22 17.76 -8.18 -18.26
CA ARG A 22 18.70 -7.19 -17.74
C ARG A 22 18.17 -5.76 -17.93
N THR A 23 17.67 -5.43 -19.12
CA THR A 23 17.05 -4.13 -19.39
C THR A 23 15.86 -3.86 -18.47
N GLU A 24 14.96 -4.83 -18.30
CA GLU A 24 13.80 -4.70 -17.40
C GLU A 24 14.23 -4.47 -15.94
N LEU A 25 15.30 -5.14 -15.49
CA LEU A 25 15.86 -4.93 -14.15
C LEU A 25 16.51 -3.55 -14.01
N ASP A 26 17.24 -3.08 -15.02
CA ASP A 26 17.88 -1.77 -15.01
C ASP A 26 16.82 -0.64 -15.01
N GLU A 27 15.73 -0.80 -15.79
CA GLU A 27 14.57 0.12 -15.77
C GLU A 27 13.87 0.11 -14.41
N PHE A 28 13.64 -1.08 -13.85
CA PHE A 28 13.03 -1.24 -12.53
C PHE A 28 13.88 -0.58 -11.43
N GLU A 29 15.21 -0.69 -11.51
CA GLU A 29 16.12 -0.04 -10.56
C GLU A 29 16.11 1.47 -10.73
N ALA A 30 16.14 1.98 -11.97
CA ALA A 30 16.07 3.41 -12.27
C ALA A 30 14.78 4.08 -11.78
N ASP A 31 13.66 3.35 -11.80
CA ASP A 31 12.36 3.80 -11.28
C ASP A 31 12.25 3.71 -9.74
N GLY A 32 13.33 3.39 -9.03
CA GLY A 32 13.32 3.23 -7.57
C GLY A 32 12.58 1.97 -7.12
N GLY A 33 12.55 0.94 -7.96
CA GLY A 33 11.91 -0.34 -7.66
C GLY A 33 12.52 -1.03 -6.44
N LEU A 34 13.83 -0.89 -6.23
CA LEU A 34 14.51 -1.42 -5.05
C LEU A 34 14.09 -0.70 -3.76
N ASP A 35 13.97 0.63 -3.79
CA ASP A 35 13.40 1.40 -2.69
C ASP A 35 11.94 0.99 -2.43
N THR A 36 11.18 0.73 -3.50
CA THR A 36 9.78 0.28 -3.40
C THR A 36 9.66 -1.10 -2.75
N ILE A 37 10.59 -2.02 -3.03
CA ILE A 37 10.64 -3.34 -2.37
C ILE A 37 11.07 -3.18 -0.90
N THR A 38 12.10 -2.38 -0.65
CA THR A 38 12.65 -2.18 0.69
C THR A 38 11.63 -1.51 1.61
N ASN A 39 10.86 -0.54 1.10
CA ASN A 39 9.76 0.09 1.82
C ASN A 39 8.58 -0.85 2.11
N GLN A 40 8.49 -1.99 1.41
CA GLN A 40 7.52 -3.04 1.71
C GLN A 40 8.03 -4.05 2.74
N VAL A 41 9.29 -3.95 3.19
CA VAL A 41 9.88 -4.81 4.21
C VAL A 41 10.18 -3.96 5.44
N LYS A 42 9.46 -4.20 6.53
CA LYS A 42 9.74 -3.54 7.82
C LYS A 42 10.08 -4.63 8.83
N ASP A 43 11.22 -4.47 9.51
CA ASP A 43 11.71 -5.40 10.54
C ASP A 43 11.85 -6.86 10.08
N GLY A 44 12.22 -7.09 8.81
CA GLY A 44 12.44 -8.42 8.25
C GLY A 44 11.16 -9.16 7.84
N GLU A 45 9.99 -8.54 8.01
CA GLU A 45 8.71 -9.07 7.54
C GLU A 45 8.16 -8.22 6.39
N LEU A 46 7.60 -8.89 5.38
CA LEU A 46 6.83 -8.22 4.33
C LEU A 46 5.62 -7.58 4.99
N VAL A 47 5.50 -6.26 4.92
CA VAL A 47 4.34 -5.53 5.41
C VAL A 47 3.16 -5.97 4.55
N THR A 48 2.36 -6.91 5.07
CA THR A 48 1.09 -7.30 4.47
C THR A 48 0.29 -6.04 4.18
N ARG A 49 0.03 -5.76 2.90
CA ARG A 49 -0.96 -4.74 2.52
C ARG A 49 -2.26 -5.12 3.22
N LEU A 50 -2.70 -4.31 4.18
CA LEU A 50 -4.01 -4.48 4.80
C LEU A 50 -5.06 -4.59 3.68
N PRO A 51 -5.78 -5.72 3.57
CA PRO A 51 -6.80 -5.86 2.54
C PRO A 51 -7.95 -4.89 2.84
N GLY A 52 -7.97 -3.77 2.12
CA GLY A 52 -9.01 -2.76 2.25
C GLY A 52 -8.58 -1.40 1.73
N ARG A 53 -9.55 -0.68 1.14
CA ARG A 53 -9.44 0.73 0.72
C ARG A 53 -8.61 1.52 1.74
N GLN A 54 -7.47 2.08 1.29
CA GLN A 54 -6.63 2.95 2.09
C GLN A 54 -7.51 4.01 2.75
N ILE A 55 -7.68 3.90 4.07
CA ILE A 55 -8.32 4.99 4.82
C ILE A 55 -7.28 6.09 4.86
N ASP A 56 -7.68 7.25 4.38
CA ASP A 56 -6.95 8.50 4.56
C ASP A 56 -6.61 8.67 6.05
N SER A 57 -5.34 8.45 6.40
CA SER A 57 -4.83 8.46 7.77
C SER A 57 -5.11 9.79 8.46
N GLN A 58 -5.09 10.88 7.70
CA GLN A 58 -5.42 12.21 8.16
C GLN A 58 -6.89 12.31 8.60
N ARG A 59 -7.81 11.65 7.90
CA ARG A 59 -9.23 11.60 8.29
C ARG A 59 -9.44 10.80 9.58
N LEU A 60 -8.73 9.68 9.74
CA LEU A 60 -8.80 8.91 10.99
C LEU A 60 -8.27 9.72 12.16
N GLU A 61 -7.12 10.38 12.00
CA GLU A 61 -6.51 11.21 13.03
C GLU A 61 -7.43 12.36 13.46
N ASN A 62 -8.02 13.08 12.50
CA ASN A 62 -8.93 14.19 12.80
C ASN A 62 -10.17 13.72 13.58
N VAL A 63 -10.74 12.58 13.20
CA VAL A 63 -11.90 12.01 13.89
C VAL A 63 -11.55 11.54 15.31
N LEU A 64 -10.36 10.99 15.53
CA LEU A 64 -9.87 10.61 16.85
C LEU A 64 -9.52 11.82 17.72
N LYS A 65 -9.00 12.90 17.14
CA LYS A 65 -8.79 14.18 17.84
C LYS A 65 -10.09 14.76 18.37
N CYS A 66 -11.15 14.81 17.54
CA CYS A 66 -12.47 15.26 17.99
C CYS A 66 -13.02 14.39 19.13
N LYS A 67 -12.82 13.07 19.05
CA LYS A 67 -13.21 12.14 20.14
C LYS A 67 -12.44 12.43 21.43
N ALA A 68 -11.13 12.65 21.35
CA ALA A 68 -10.29 12.98 22.50
C ALA A 68 -10.67 14.31 23.14
N GLN A 69 -11.18 15.26 22.36
CA GLN A 69 -11.73 16.54 22.83
C GLN A 69 -13.13 16.41 23.46
N GLY A 70 -13.67 15.19 23.61
CA GLY A 70 -14.97 14.95 24.22
C GLY A 70 -16.17 15.23 23.30
N MET A 71 -15.94 15.44 22.00
CA MET A 71 -17.04 15.68 21.06
C MET A 71 -17.88 14.44 20.85
N THR A 72 -19.19 14.62 20.72
CA THR A 72 -20.10 13.53 20.32
C THR A 72 -19.92 13.19 18.84
N GLN A 73 -20.39 12.01 18.41
CA GLN A 73 -20.33 11.61 16.99
C GLN A 73 -21.06 12.60 16.07
N LYS A 74 -22.14 13.22 16.55
CA LYS A 74 -22.90 14.23 15.80
C LYS A 74 -22.07 15.50 15.62
N MET A 75 -21.47 16.02 16.70
CA MET A 75 -20.61 17.19 16.65
C MET A 75 -19.36 16.95 15.78
N THR A 76 -18.78 15.75 15.83
CA THR A 76 -17.64 15.36 15.00
C THR A 76 -18.02 15.31 13.51
N ALA A 77 -19.22 14.79 13.19
CA ALA A 77 -19.75 14.75 11.84
C ALA A 77 -19.96 16.16 11.26
N GLU A 78 -20.56 17.05 12.05
CA GLU A 78 -20.77 18.45 11.69
C GLU A 78 -19.44 19.21 11.56
N SER A 79 -18.50 19.03 12.49
CA SER A 79 -17.21 19.72 12.50
C SER A 79 -16.28 19.28 11.36
N LEU A 80 -16.33 18.02 10.94
CA LEU A 80 -15.46 17.48 9.89
C LEU A 80 -16.15 17.37 8.53
N GLY A 81 -17.44 17.75 8.43
CA GLY A 81 -18.20 17.68 7.19
C GLY A 81 -18.39 16.25 6.65
N ILE A 82 -18.43 15.25 7.52
CA ILE A 82 -18.55 13.83 7.15
C ILE A 82 -19.82 13.21 7.73
N SER A 83 -20.29 12.11 7.13
CA SER A 83 -21.50 11.44 7.65
C SER A 83 -21.26 10.84 9.04
N LYS A 84 -22.31 10.80 9.87
CA LYS A 84 -22.28 10.14 11.19
C LYS A 84 -21.86 8.67 11.09
N GLN A 85 -22.25 7.97 10.02
CA GLN A 85 -21.85 6.58 9.77
C GLN A 85 -20.33 6.47 9.55
N THR A 86 -19.73 7.42 8.82
CA THR A 86 -18.29 7.51 8.61
C THR A 86 -17.54 7.73 9.93
N VAL A 87 -18.03 8.63 10.78
CA VAL A 87 -17.47 8.86 12.14
C VAL A 87 -17.51 7.58 12.96
N ASN A 88 -18.65 6.89 13.00
CA ASN A 88 -18.80 5.65 13.76
C ASN A 88 -17.85 4.55 13.28
N LYS A 89 -17.74 4.37 11.95
CA LYS A 89 -16.82 3.40 11.34
C LYS A 89 -15.36 3.68 11.72
N LEU A 90 -14.94 4.95 11.72
CA LEU A 90 -13.58 5.35 12.10
C LEU A 90 -13.33 5.21 13.60
N TRP A 91 -14.33 5.48 14.45
CA TRP A 91 -14.22 5.29 15.90
C TRP A 91 -14.09 3.83 16.33
N THR A 92 -14.78 2.91 15.65
CA THR A 92 -14.70 1.47 15.93
C THR A 92 -13.35 0.91 15.52
N ARG A 93 -12.77 1.39 14.41
CA ARG A 93 -11.46 0.92 13.93
C ARG A 93 -10.29 1.44 14.75
N GLY A 94 -10.35 2.66 15.27
CA GLY A 94 -9.31 3.17 16.19
C GLY A 94 -9.37 2.58 17.61
N LYS A 95 -10.19 1.54 17.84
CA LYS A 95 -10.19 0.75 19.09
C LYS A 95 -9.45 -0.58 18.95
N GLU A 96 -9.17 -1.04 17.73
CA GLU A 96 -8.30 -2.19 17.43
C GLU A 96 -6.84 -1.74 17.47
#